data_AF-A0A2G7GAM3-F1
#
_entry.id   AF-A0A2G7GAM3-F1
#
_cell.length_a   1.000
_cell.length_b   1.000
_cell.length_c   1.000
_cell.angle_alpha   90.00
_cell.angle_beta   90.00
_cell.angle_gamma   90.00
#
_symmetry.space_group_name_H-M   'P 1'
#
loop_
_entity.id
_entity.type
_entity.pdbx_description
1 polymer ?
#
loop_
_entity_poly.entity_id
_entity_poly.type
_entity_poly.pdbx_seq_one_letter_code
_entity_poly.pdbx_strand_id
1 'polypeptide(L)'
;MPAQPPLPPLLAPYVSSLPQSSLTVLSSVLGATGNWLVLRFLYAALSAPSNSETAFGLNGSEGVKNRKVVLVSFLRGWEFWRSEAKRLGLDLARLTDKRQFAFIDGLSELFYNPTTATATPQPSFPGTAGPRTVLPVRSQPSPVPARTPHPVPRPGNVSTNPASREIGPVKRLHLSGNGTAALDALERDIATVIKQLKTPIPGEPEELEVLLILDQPDLLLAATGPSKGIGATEMGDWVMGLQQNTHATILTLSSDSPLIHNASASAPQPATPLETEHAAFAIGSAHRAQMVMQLRNLETGAARDVSGVLRVSKGGEWGQNEVGAEGSWEEREVLYFVQRDGGVSVFGRGE
;
A
#
# COMPACT_ATOMS: atom_id res chain seq x y z
N MET A 1 25.74 17.36 -7.73
CA MET A 1 25.83 15.93 -7.36
C MET A 1 25.55 15.11 -8.60
N PRO A 2 26.35 14.07 -8.92
CA PRO A 2 26.00 13.16 -10.01
C PRO A 2 24.62 12.54 -9.73
N ALA A 3 23.82 12.33 -10.79
CA ALA A 3 22.52 11.70 -10.68
C ALA A 3 22.68 10.30 -10.07
N GLN A 4 22.04 10.05 -8.93
CA GLN A 4 22.12 8.74 -8.29
C GLN A 4 21.33 7.71 -9.10
N PRO A 5 21.80 6.45 -9.19
CA PRO A 5 21.08 5.43 -9.91
C PRO A 5 19.69 5.23 -9.27
N PRO A 6 18.62 5.08 -10.06
CA PRO A 6 17.28 4.82 -9.53
C PRO A 6 17.19 3.55 -8.67
N LEU A 7 18.14 2.61 -8.85
CA LEU A 7 18.30 1.44 -8.01
C LEU A 7 19.70 1.44 -7.36
N PRO A 8 19.80 1.68 -6.03
CA PRO A 8 21.07 1.62 -5.33
C PRO A 8 21.74 0.23 -5.45
N PRO A 9 23.05 0.14 -5.74
CA PRO A 9 23.73 -1.15 -5.96
C PRO A 9 23.63 -2.12 -4.79
N LEU A 10 23.71 -1.60 -3.55
CA LEU A 10 23.57 -2.40 -2.35
C LEU A 10 22.17 -2.99 -2.16
N LEU A 11 21.16 -2.41 -2.82
CA LEU A 11 19.76 -2.87 -2.75
C LEU A 11 19.39 -3.81 -3.90
N ALA A 12 20.07 -3.70 -5.05
CA ALA A 12 19.79 -4.45 -6.27
C ALA A 12 19.58 -5.96 -6.08
N PRO A 13 20.42 -6.71 -5.32
CA PRO A 13 20.23 -8.16 -5.18
C PRO A 13 18.92 -8.53 -4.48
N TYR A 14 18.40 -7.67 -3.60
CA TYR A 14 17.22 -7.96 -2.79
C TYR A 14 15.90 -7.60 -3.48
N VAL A 15 15.91 -6.74 -4.51
CA VAL A 15 14.67 -6.27 -5.16
C VAL A 15 14.51 -6.76 -6.61
N SER A 16 15.59 -7.25 -7.23
CA SER A 16 15.57 -7.65 -8.65
C SER A 16 15.19 -9.11 -8.86
N SER A 17 15.58 -10.00 -7.95
CA SER A 17 15.26 -11.42 -8.02
C SER A 17 14.40 -11.82 -6.83
N LEU A 18 13.13 -12.13 -7.11
CA LEU A 18 12.19 -12.65 -6.13
C LEU A 18 11.84 -14.09 -6.51
N PRO A 19 12.07 -15.07 -5.64
CA PRO A 19 11.73 -16.46 -5.89
C PRO A 19 10.23 -16.65 -6.11
N GLN A 20 9.86 -17.74 -6.78
CA GLN A 20 8.47 -18.08 -7.03
C GLN A 20 7.73 -18.35 -5.71
N SER A 21 6.48 -17.90 -5.64
CA SER A 21 5.60 -17.98 -4.47
C SER A 21 6.16 -17.31 -3.21
N SER A 22 7.17 -16.43 -3.34
CA SER A 22 7.81 -15.79 -2.19
C SER A 22 6.97 -14.67 -1.57
N LEU A 23 7.10 -14.53 -0.24
CA LEU A 23 6.64 -13.37 0.51
C LEU A 23 7.83 -12.53 0.97
N THR A 24 7.82 -11.24 0.65
CA THR A 24 8.72 -10.26 1.26
C THR A 24 7.90 -9.31 2.11
N VAL A 25 8.26 -9.18 3.39
CA VAL A 25 7.61 -8.24 4.31
C VAL A 25 8.46 -7.00 4.47
N LEU A 26 7.90 -5.83 4.14
CA LEU A 26 8.49 -4.53 4.43
C LEU A 26 7.83 -3.96 5.69
N SER A 27 8.58 -3.87 6.77
CA SER A 27 8.11 -3.22 8.00
C SER A 27 8.69 -1.82 8.11
N SER A 28 7.85 -0.86 8.47
CA SER A 28 8.25 0.54 8.61
C SER A 28 7.60 1.21 9.81
N VAL A 29 8.28 2.20 10.38
CA VAL A 29 7.74 3.05 11.44
C VAL A 29 7.39 4.43 10.88
N LEU A 30 6.57 5.20 11.59
CA LEU A 30 6.12 6.52 11.16
C LEU A 30 7.28 7.47 10.79
N GLY A 31 8.39 7.37 11.53
CA GLY A 31 9.60 8.17 11.29
C GLY A 31 10.50 7.68 10.16
N ALA A 32 10.21 6.52 9.55
CA ALA A 32 11.04 5.85 8.55
C ALA A 32 10.15 5.07 7.55
N THR A 33 9.39 5.80 6.71
CA THR A 33 8.37 5.22 5.82
C THR A 33 8.94 4.34 4.70
N GLY A 34 8.22 3.28 4.33
CA GLY A 34 8.63 2.32 3.27
C GLY A 34 8.31 2.68 1.82
N ASN A 35 7.66 3.81 1.53
CA ASN A 35 7.22 4.15 0.17
C ASN A 35 8.37 4.14 -0.85
N TRP A 36 9.53 4.69 -0.47
CA TRP A 36 10.69 4.78 -1.35
C TRP A 36 11.18 3.39 -1.77
N LEU A 37 11.06 2.39 -0.91
CA LEU A 37 11.50 1.03 -1.15
C LEU A 37 10.52 0.30 -2.06
N VAL A 38 9.20 0.51 -1.87
CA VAL A 38 8.17 0.06 -2.83
C VAL A 38 8.44 0.58 -4.23
N LEU A 39 8.84 1.86 -4.36
CA LEU A 39 9.22 2.42 -5.65
C LEU A 39 10.45 1.73 -6.27
N ARG A 40 11.40 1.20 -5.47
CA ARG A 40 12.54 0.42 -5.98
C ARG A 40 12.11 -0.95 -6.48
N PHE A 41 11.15 -1.60 -5.82
CA PHE A 41 10.53 -2.83 -6.34
C PHE A 41 9.80 -2.57 -7.66
N LEU A 42 9.02 -1.48 -7.74
CA LEU A 42 8.37 -1.06 -8.99
C LEU A 42 9.39 -0.80 -10.10
N TYR A 43 10.47 -0.08 -9.79
CA TYR A 43 11.53 0.19 -10.76
C TYR A 43 12.22 -1.07 -11.24
N ALA A 44 12.62 -1.96 -10.32
CA ALA A 44 13.29 -3.21 -10.68
C ALA A 44 12.41 -4.12 -11.54
N ALA A 45 11.11 -4.22 -11.22
CA ALA A 45 10.18 -5.05 -11.96
C ALA A 45 9.80 -4.47 -13.35
N LEU A 46 9.64 -3.16 -13.46
CA LEU A 46 9.07 -2.50 -14.67
C LEU A 46 10.13 -1.89 -15.59
N SER A 47 11.38 -1.72 -15.13
CA SER A 47 12.49 -1.18 -15.96
C SER A 47 13.28 -2.26 -16.67
N ALA A 48 12.99 -3.54 -16.41
CA ALA A 48 13.58 -4.66 -17.11
C ALA A 48 13.38 -4.51 -18.63
N PRO A 49 14.45 -4.46 -19.45
CA PRO A 49 14.32 -4.26 -20.88
C PRO A 49 13.66 -5.48 -21.52
N SER A 50 12.50 -5.29 -22.16
CA SER A 50 11.86 -6.31 -23.00
C SER A 50 12.67 -6.69 -24.26
N ASN A 51 13.84 -6.07 -24.48
CA ASN A 51 14.72 -6.33 -25.62
C ASN A 51 16.11 -6.76 -25.12
N SER A 52 16.37 -8.06 -25.12
CA SER A 52 17.72 -8.60 -25.01
C SER A 52 18.42 -8.56 -26.38
N GLU A 53 18.88 -7.39 -26.78
CA GLU A 53 20.11 -7.29 -27.58
C GLU A 53 21.06 -6.38 -26.81
N THR A 54 22.20 -6.95 -26.40
CA THR A 54 23.36 -6.29 -25.76
C THR A 54 23.26 -5.96 -24.27
N ALA A 55 23.46 -6.97 -23.42
CA ALA A 55 24.14 -6.78 -22.14
C ALA A 55 25.23 -7.84 -22.01
N PHE A 56 26.46 -7.42 -22.28
CA PHE A 56 27.67 -8.21 -22.09
C PHE A 56 27.87 -8.53 -20.60
N GLY A 57 27.98 -9.83 -20.30
CA GLY A 57 28.80 -10.37 -19.23
C GLY A 57 28.45 -9.98 -17.79
N LEU A 58 27.74 -10.86 -17.09
CA LEU A 58 28.25 -11.65 -15.95
C LEU A 58 27.05 -12.33 -15.27
N ASN A 59 27.17 -13.66 -15.10
CA ASN A 59 26.28 -14.60 -14.42
C ASN A 59 25.00 -15.02 -15.16
N GLY A 60 25.04 -16.25 -15.67
CA GLY A 60 23.86 -16.96 -16.15
C GLY A 60 23.08 -17.58 -14.99
N SER A 61 21.86 -17.11 -14.77
CA SER A 61 20.69 -17.94 -14.45
C SER A 61 19.41 -17.11 -14.58
N GLU A 62 18.49 -17.62 -15.38
CA GLU A 62 17.16 -17.10 -15.72
C GLU A 62 17.09 -15.77 -16.47
N GLY A 63 16.57 -15.84 -17.70
CA GLY A 63 16.31 -14.68 -18.54
C GLY A 63 15.47 -13.63 -17.81
N VAL A 64 15.68 -12.36 -18.16
CA VAL A 64 14.91 -11.23 -17.66
C VAL A 64 13.45 -11.43 -18.10
N LYS A 65 12.65 -12.08 -17.25
CA LYS A 65 11.23 -12.32 -17.50
C LYS A 65 10.50 -10.99 -17.45
N ASN A 66 9.67 -10.70 -18.45
CA ASN A 66 8.79 -9.54 -18.45
C ASN A 66 7.81 -9.67 -17.27
N ARG A 67 8.06 -8.92 -16.20
CA ARG A 67 7.19 -8.91 -15.02
C ARG A 67 6.11 -7.85 -15.14
N LYS A 68 4.88 -8.25 -14.86
CA LYS A 68 3.76 -7.32 -14.69
C LYS A 68 3.60 -7.05 -13.19
N VAL A 69 3.10 -5.86 -12.83
CA VAL A 69 2.94 -5.47 -11.43
C VAL A 69 1.51 -5.06 -11.13
N VAL A 70 0.97 -5.58 -10.03
CA VAL A 70 -0.29 -5.10 -9.43
C VAL A 70 0.06 -4.44 -8.10
N LEU A 71 -0.23 -3.15 -7.97
CA LEU A 71 -0.09 -2.41 -6.72
C LEU A 71 -1.48 -2.16 -6.12
N VAL A 72 -1.73 -2.73 -4.95
CA VAL A 72 -2.90 -2.45 -4.12
C VAL A 72 -2.45 -1.54 -3.00
N SER A 73 -3.02 -0.34 -2.86
CA SER A 73 -2.65 0.58 -1.78
C SER A 73 -3.88 0.96 -0.96
N PHE A 74 -3.76 0.77 0.36
CA PHE A 74 -4.79 1.09 1.33
C PHE A 74 -4.59 2.45 1.98
N LEU A 75 -3.41 3.06 1.85
CA LEU A 75 -3.12 4.36 2.48
C LEU A 75 -2.74 5.48 1.51
N ARG A 76 -2.51 5.19 0.22
CA ARG A 76 -2.14 6.21 -0.77
C ARG A 76 -2.86 6.03 -2.09
N GLY A 77 -3.35 7.15 -2.64
CA GLY A 77 -4.04 7.17 -3.92
C GLY A 77 -3.11 7.10 -5.13
N TRP A 78 -3.72 6.91 -6.31
CA TRP A 78 -3.04 6.83 -7.61
C TRP A 78 -2.07 7.99 -7.88
N GLU A 79 -2.49 9.23 -7.62
CA GLU A 79 -1.67 10.41 -7.93
C GLU A 79 -0.37 10.48 -7.11
N PHE A 80 -0.39 9.95 -5.88
CA PHE A 80 0.84 9.80 -5.10
C PHE A 80 1.81 8.87 -5.83
N TRP A 81 1.42 7.62 -6.08
CA TRP A 81 2.29 6.63 -6.70
C TRP A 81 2.74 7.04 -8.11
N ARG A 82 1.84 7.63 -8.91
CA ARG A 82 2.15 8.16 -10.24
C ARG A 82 3.21 9.25 -10.20
N SER A 83 3.07 10.23 -9.30
CA SER A 83 4.00 11.36 -9.21
C SER A 83 5.36 10.91 -8.68
N GLU A 84 5.39 10.06 -7.65
CA GLU A 84 6.62 9.51 -7.06
C GLU A 84 7.40 8.65 -8.05
N ALA A 85 6.71 7.73 -8.77
CA ALA A 85 7.32 6.87 -9.76
C ALA A 85 7.84 7.67 -10.97
N LYS A 86 7.14 8.73 -11.39
CA LYS A 86 7.59 9.62 -12.47
C LYS A 86 8.92 10.28 -12.16
N ARG A 87 9.19 10.63 -10.89
CA ARG A 87 10.51 11.18 -10.47
C ARG A 87 11.65 10.16 -10.63
N LEU A 88 11.33 8.87 -10.70
CA LEU A 88 12.27 7.78 -10.93
C LEU A 88 12.34 7.36 -12.40
N GLY A 89 11.69 8.10 -13.30
CA GLY A 89 11.63 7.77 -14.73
C GLY A 89 10.59 6.72 -15.11
N LEU A 90 9.72 6.30 -14.18
CA LEU A 90 8.63 5.37 -14.46
C LEU A 90 7.33 6.13 -14.76
N ASP A 91 6.84 5.99 -15.99
CA ASP A 91 5.51 6.48 -16.35
C ASP A 91 4.47 5.39 -16.12
N LEU A 92 3.89 5.35 -14.93
CA LEU A 92 2.88 4.36 -14.55
C LEU A 92 1.64 4.41 -15.45
N ALA A 93 1.24 5.59 -15.94
CA ALA A 93 0.08 5.70 -16.83
C ALA A 93 0.37 4.98 -18.16
N ARG A 94 1.55 5.24 -18.74
CA ARG A 94 2.00 4.56 -19.97
C ARG A 94 2.16 3.05 -19.77
N LEU A 95 2.64 2.62 -18.59
CA LEU A 95 2.80 1.20 -18.27
C LEU A 95 1.44 0.50 -18.06
N THR A 96 0.42 1.23 -17.61
CA THR A 96 -0.96 0.74 -17.56
C THR A 96 -1.56 0.59 -18.96
N ASP A 97 -1.35 1.56 -19.84
CA ASP A 97 -1.79 1.47 -21.25
C ASP A 97 -1.15 0.27 -21.96
N LYS A 98 0.12 -0.04 -21.62
CA LYS A 98 0.87 -1.21 -22.09
C LYS A 98 0.50 -2.52 -21.40
N ARG A 99 -0.44 -2.52 -20.45
CA ARG A 99 -0.81 -3.69 -19.63
C ARG A 99 0.38 -4.35 -18.91
N GLN A 100 1.34 -3.55 -18.46
CA GLN A 100 2.45 -3.99 -17.61
C GLN A 100 2.22 -3.65 -16.13
N PHE A 101 1.38 -2.65 -15.86
CA PHE A 101 1.09 -2.18 -14.51
C PHE A 101 -0.42 -1.99 -14.27
N ALA A 102 -0.92 -2.43 -13.13
CA ALA A 102 -2.26 -2.12 -12.66
C ALA A 102 -2.22 -1.56 -11.24
N PHE A 103 -3.03 -0.53 -10.99
CA PHE A 103 -3.23 0.04 -9.67
C PHE A 103 -4.64 -0.24 -9.16
N ILE A 104 -4.73 -0.66 -7.91
CA ILE A 104 -5.98 -0.93 -7.19
C ILE A 104 -6.05 0.00 -5.99
N ASP A 105 -7.10 0.82 -5.95
CA ASP A 105 -7.35 1.79 -4.89
C ASP A 105 -8.15 1.13 -3.77
N GLY A 106 -7.45 0.84 -2.67
CA GLY A 106 -8.01 0.33 -1.42
C GLY A 106 -8.29 1.43 -0.39
N LEU A 107 -8.29 2.71 -0.78
CA LEU A 107 -8.46 3.85 0.12
C LEU A 107 -9.77 4.60 -0.14
N SER A 108 -9.98 5.10 -1.37
CA SER A 108 -10.97 6.15 -1.64
C SER A 108 -12.43 5.73 -1.43
N GLU A 109 -12.78 4.50 -1.79
CA GLU A 109 -14.15 3.98 -1.71
C GLU A 109 -14.28 2.73 -0.83
N LEU A 110 -13.21 2.37 -0.11
CA LEU A 110 -13.15 1.11 0.65
C LEU A 110 -14.32 0.95 1.62
N PHE A 111 -14.71 2.02 2.32
CA PHE A 111 -15.83 2.00 3.27
C PHE A 111 -17.09 2.69 2.74
N TYR A 112 -17.11 3.03 1.45
CA TYR A 112 -18.27 3.63 0.84
C TYR A 112 -19.29 2.55 0.48
N ASN A 113 -20.44 2.58 1.13
CA ASN A 113 -21.61 1.85 0.65
C ASN A 113 -22.33 2.75 -0.36
N PRO A 114 -22.36 2.41 -1.66
CA PRO A 114 -23.22 3.10 -2.60
C PRO A 114 -24.66 2.81 -2.18
N THR A 115 -25.21 3.69 -1.36
CA THR A 115 -26.64 3.69 -1.08
C THR A 115 -27.26 4.02 -2.42
N THR A 116 -27.85 3.04 -3.07
CA THR A 116 -28.72 3.29 -4.20
C THR A 116 -29.84 4.13 -3.61
N ALA A 117 -29.79 5.45 -3.82
CA ALA A 117 -30.89 6.33 -3.50
C ALA A 117 -32.04 5.90 -4.41
N THR A 118 -32.78 4.88 -4.00
CA THR A 118 -34.11 4.63 -4.51
C THR A 118 -34.91 5.82 -4.01
N ALA A 119 -35.04 6.83 -4.86
CA ALA A 119 -36.00 7.90 -4.65
C ALA A 119 -37.37 7.23 -4.51
N THR A 120 -37.79 7.02 -3.27
CA THR A 120 -39.16 6.64 -2.97
C THR A 120 -40.01 7.87 -3.34
N PRO A 121 -41.02 7.73 -4.22
CA PRO A 121 -41.93 8.83 -4.47
C PRO A 121 -42.63 9.17 -3.15
N GLN A 122 -42.37 10.35 -2.60
CA GLN A 122 -43.07 10.83 -1.42
C GLN A 122 -44.58 10.84 -1.69
N PRO A 123 -45.42 10.18 -0.88
CA PRO A 123 -46.85 10.39 -0.94
C PRO A 123 -47.15 11.82 -0.46
N SER A 124 -47.74 12.63 -1.35
CA SER A 124 -48.32 13.92 -1.01
C SER A 124 -49.54 13.71 -0.12
N PHE A 125 -49.42 14.02 1.18
CA PHE A 125 -50.57 14.10 2.08
C PHE A 125 -51.06 15.55 2.19
N PRO A 126 -52.37 15.83 2.00
CA PRO A 126 -52.94 17.14 2.27
C PRO A 126 -53.01 17.37 3.78
N GLY A 127 -52.68 18.60 4.18
CA GLY A 127 -52.41 18.96 5.56
C GLY A 127 -53.62 18.94 6.50
N THR A 128 -53.31 18.79 7.78
CA THR A 128 -54.06 19.34 8.92
C THR A 128 -53.06 19.64 10.04
N ALA A 129 -53.08 20.88 10.51
CA ALA A 129 -52.19 21.40 11.56
C ALA A 129 -52.54 20.83 12.95
N GLY A 130 -51.52 20.59 13.76
CA GLY A 130 -51.59 20.25 15.20
C GLY A 130 -50.26 20.60 15.89
N PRO A 131 -50.24 20.93 17.19
CA PRO A 131 -49.39 21.98 17.74
C PRO A 131 -47.95 21.55 18.03
N ARG A 132 -47.02 22.48 17.77
CA ARG A 132 -45.58 22.36 18.06
C ARG A 132 -45.30 22.52 19.56
N THR A 133 -44.77 21.49 20.20
CA THR A 133 -44.06 21.61 21.48
C THR A 133 -42.62 22.04 21.21
N VAL A 134 -42.24 23.19 21.75
CA VAL A 134 -40.94 23.85 21.59
C VAL A 134 -40.03 23.44 22.75
N LEU A 135 -38.83 22.93 22.45
CA LEU A 135 -37.74 22.78 23.43
C LEU A 135 -37.12 24.16 23.73
N PRO A 136 -36.78 24.49 24.99
CA PRO A 136 -36.35 25.83 25.35
C PRO A 136 -34.94 26.15 24.84
N VAL A 137 -34.84 27.20 24.02
CA VAL A 137 -33.58 27.82 23.58
C VAL A 137 -33.04 28.71 24.69
N ARG A 138 -31.77 28.47 25.04
CA ARG A 138 -30.96 29.27 25.96
C ARG A 138 -30.78 30.69 25.42
N SER A 139 -31.06 31.70 26.24
CA SER A 139 -31.01 33.14 25.93
C SER A 139 -29.58 33.66 25.68
N GLN A 140 -29.37 34.35 24.56
CA GLN A 140 -28.21 35.20 24.28
C GLN A 140 -28.41 36.63 24.83
N PRO A 141 -27.36 37.29 25.36
CA PRO A 141 -27.42 38.71 25.70
C PRO A 141 -27.19 39.64 24.49
N SER A 142 -27.84 40.81 24.56
CA SER A 142 -28.02 41.86 23.54
C SER A 142 -26.79 42.76 23.28
N PRO A 143 -26.82 43.65 22.25
CA PRO A 143 -25.67 44.01 21.41
C PRO A 143 -24.99 45.36 21.70
N VAL A 144 -23.77 45.54 21.16
CA VAL A 144 -22.99 46.80 21.14
C VAL A 144 -22.92 47.35 19.68
N PRO A 145 -22.91 48.69 19.43
CA PRO A 145 -23.25 49.26 18.12
C PRO A 145 -22.12 49.33 17.07
N ALA A 146 -22.53 49.07 15.83
CA ALA A 146 -22.14 49.64 14.53
C ALA A 146 -20.66 49.85 14.14
N ARG A 147 -20.21 49.07 13.15
CA ARG A 147 -19.32 49.54 12.08
C ARG A 147 -19.74 48.87 10.76
N THR A 148 -20.24 49.65 9.81
CA THR A 148 -20.66 49.19 8.48
C THR A 148 -19.45 48.98 7.56
N PRO A 149 -19.38 47.86 6.82
CA PRO A 149 -18.71 47.83 5.53
C PRO A 149 -19.67 47.44 4.39
N HIS A 150 -19.38 48.02 3.21
CA HIS A 150 -20.08 47.92 1.93
C HIS A 150 -20.37 46.49 1.41
N PRO A 151 -21.37 46.35 0.50
CA PRO A 151 -21.73 45.07 -0.10
C PRO A 151 -20.74 44.66 -1.21
N VAL A 152 -20.26 43.42 -1.13
CA VAL A 152 -19.54 42.73 -2.21
C VAL A 152 -20.53 41.82 -2.95
N PRO A 153 -20.50 41.72 -4.30
CA PRO A 153 -21.47 40.92 -5.05
C PRO A 153 -21.30 39.43 -4.81
N ARG A 154 -22.43 38.73 -4.69
CA ARG A 154 -22.55 37.27 -4.53
C ARG A 154 -22.13 36.57 -5.84
N PRO A 155 -21.15 35.66 -5.86
CA PRO A 155 -20.96 34.79 -7.01
C PRO A 155 -22.10 33.75 -7.05
N GLY A 156 -22.64 33.56 -8.24
CA GLY A 156 -23.86 32.80 -8.52
C GLY A 156 -23.80 31.32 -8.15
N ASN A 157 -24.99 30.75 -7.98
CA ASN A 157 -25.25 29.32 -7.86
C ASN A 157 -24.52 28.55 -8.97
N VAL A 158 -23.41 27.91 -8.62
CA VAL A 158 -22.92 26.76 -9.37
C VAL A 158 -23.61 25.55 -8.78
N SER A 159 -24.54 25.00 -9.56
CA SER A 159 -25.14 23.69 -9.32
C SER A 159 -24.03 22.64 -9.27
N THR A 160 -23.62 22.23 -8.07
CA THR A 160 -22.71 21.10 -7.88
C THR A 160 -23.51 19.81 -8.05
N ASN A 161 -23.56 19.32 -9.29
CA ASN A 161 -23.77 17.90 -9.56
C ASN A 161 -22.70 17.10 -8.78
N PRO A 162 -23.04 16.08 -7.98
CA PRO A 162 -22.07 15.15 -7.44
C PRO A 162 -21.77 14.10 -8.51
N ALA A 163 -21.23 14.55 -9.64
CA ALA A 163 -20.53 13.70 -10.59
C ALA A 163 -19.08 14.10 -10.49
N SER A 164 -18.39 13.57 -9.47
CA SER A 164 -16.95 13.67 -9.32
C SER A 164 -16.28 13.11 -10.58
N ARG A 165 -15.92 14.00 -11.49
CA ARG A 165 -14.97 13.69 -12.57
C ARG A 165 -13.56 13.65 -11.94
N GLU A 166 -12.72 12.75 -12.48
CA GLU A 166 -11.27 12.52 -12.24
C GLU A 166 -10.93 11.35 -11.25
N ILE A 167 -10.02 10.38 -11.48
CA ILE A 167 -8.94 10.13 -12.47
C ILE A 167 -8.73 8.60 -12.70
N GLY A 168 -8.58 8.14 -13.97
CA GLY A 168 -7.81 6.93 -14.37
C GLY A 168 -8.51 5.54 -14.38
N PRO A 169 -7.95 4.53 -15.08
CA PRO A 169 -8.46 3.14 -15.19
C PRO A 169 -8.21 2.33 -13.90
N VAL A 170 -8.52 2.90 -12.74
CA VAL A 170 -8.18 2.36 -11.43
C VAL A 170 -9.35 1.56 -10.87
N LYS A 171 -9.15 0.28 -10.58
CA LYS A 171 -10.13 -0.54 -9.84
C LYS A 171 -10.17 -0.03 -8.39
N ARG A 172 -11.36 0.38 -7.93
CA ARG A 172 -11.60 0.75 -6.53
C ARG A 172 -12.16 -0.44 -5.79
N LEU A 173 -11.63 -0.72 -4.60
CA LEU A 173 -12.13 -1.76 -3.71
C LEU A 173 -13.28 -1.23 -2.86
N HIS A 174 -14.21 -2.12 -2.55
CA HIS A 174 -15.34 -1.86 -1.65
C HIS A 174 -15.42 -2.98 -0.63
N LEU A 175 -15.32 -2.65 0.65
CA LEU A 175 -15.48 -3.60 1.73
C LEU A 175 -16.96 -3.67 2.12
N SER A 176 -17.62 -4.76 1.72
CA SER A 176 -19.01 -5.04 2.09
C SER A 176 -19.11 -6.34 2.89
N GLY A 177 -19.92 -6.33 3.95
CA GLY A 177 -20.11 -7.49 4.82
C GLY A 177 -19.12 -7.54 5.99
N ASN A 178 -19.02 -8.72 6.60
CA ASN A 178 -18.20 -8.99 7.77
C ASN A 178 -17.39 -10.28 7.56
N GLY A 179 -16.26 -10.38 8.25
CA GLY A 179 -15.42 -11.56 8.34
C GLY A 179 -14.75 -11.95 7.03
N THR A 180 -14.48 -13.24 6.90
CA THR A 180 -13.84 -13.85 5.73
C THR A 180 -14.60 -13.56 4.43
N ALA A 181 -15.93 -13.57 4.45
CA ALA A 181 -16.73 -13.28 3.25
C ALA A 181 -16.45 -11.88 2.64
N ALA A 182 -16.12 -10.89 3.48
CA ALA A 182 -15.73 -9.57 3.03
C ALA A 182 -14.33 -9.58 2.40
N LEU A 183 -13.38 -10.30 3.02
CA LEU A 183 -12.03 -10.49 2.48
C LEU A 183 -12.05 -11.29 1.18
N ASP A 184 -12.88 -12.34 1.07
CA ASP A 184 -13.05 -13.13 -0.16
C ASP A 184 -13.56 -12.26 -1.31
N ALA A 185 -14.40 -11.26 -1.03
CA ALA A 185 -14.87 -10.32 -2.04
C ALA A 185 -13.73 -9.43 -2.54
N LEU A 186 -12.91 -8.91 -1.63
CA LEU A 186 -11.70 -8.15 -1.98
C LEU A 186 -10.70 -9.02 -2.76
N GLU A 187 -10.50 -10.26 -2.34
CA GLU A 187 -9.63 -11.22 -3.01
C GLU A 187 -10.09 -11.47 -4.45
N ARG A 188 -11.38 -11.74 -4.66
CA ARG A 188 -11.95 -11.92 -6.01
C ARG A 188 -11.74 -10.71 -6.90
N ASP A 189 -11.90 -9.51 -6.35
CA ASP A 189 -11.68 -8.26 -7.08
C ASP A 189 -10.22 -8.09 -7.51
N ILE A 190 -9.27 -8.31 -6.59
CA ILE A 190 -7.83 -8.24 -6.88
C ILE A 190 -7.41 -9.35 -7.84
N ALA A 191 -7.88 -10.59 -7.64
CA ALA A 191 -7.61 -11.72 -8.51
C ALA A 191 -8.14 -11.51 -9.93
N THR A 192 -9.28 -10.81 -10.07
CA THR A 192 -9.81 -10.43 -11.39
C THR A 192 -8.85 -9.51 -12.13
N VAL A 193 -8.31 -8.50 -11.46
CA VAL A 193 -7.31 -7.59 -12.06
C VAL A 193 -6.03 -8.33 -12.41
N ILE A 194 -5.54 -9.22 -11.53
CA ILE A 194 -4.37 -10.08 -11.80
C ILE A 194 -4.60 -10.93 -13.06
N LYS A 195 -5.77 -11.58 -13.19
CA LYS A 195 -6.12 -12.41 -14.37
C LYS A 195 -6.23 -11.58 -15.65
N GLN A 196 -6.82 -10.38 -15.59
CA GLN A 196 -6.87 -9.45 -16.73
C GLN A 196 -5.47 -9.04 -17.18
N LEU A 197 -4.56 -8.80 -16.24
CA LEU A 197 -3.18 -8.41 -16.52
C LEU A 197 -2.35 -9.58 -17.11
N LYS A 198 -2.62 -10.82 -16.68
CA LYS A 198 -2.02 -12.05 -17.22
C LYS A 198 -2.56 -12.47 -18.59
N THR A 199 -3.66 -11.88 -19.07
CA THR A 199 -4.25 -12.26 -20.36
C THR A 199 -3.22 -12.00 -21.47
N PRO A 200 -2.85 -13.03 -22.27
CA PRO A 200 -1.78 -12.90 -23.26
C PRO A 200 -2.10 -11.84 -24.31
N ILE A 201 -1.09 -11.05 -24.67
CA ILE A 201 -1.12 -10.17 -25.84
C ILE A 201 -0.41 -10.92 -26.97
N PRO A 202 -0.90 -10.88 -28.22
CA PRO A 202 -0.22 -11.53 -29.35
C PRO A 202 1.25 -11.08 -29.43
N GLY A 203 2.18 -12.03 -29.28
CA GLY A 203 3.63 -11.76 -29.30
C GLY A 203 4.32 -11.68 -27.92
N GLU A 204 3.60 -11.83 -26.80
CA GLU A 204 4.20 -11.97 -25.46
C GLU A 204 4.43 -13.46 -25.08
N PRO A 205 5.41 -13.76 -24.21
CA PRO A 205 5.64 -15.11 -23.69
C PRO A 205 4.39 -15.65 -22.95
N GLU A 206 4.20 -16.96 -23.00
CA GLU A 206 3.03 -17.65 -22.41
C GLU A 206 2.99 -17.56 -20.87
N GLU A 207 4.14 -17.38 -20.21
CA GLU A 207 4.24 -17.38 -18.75
C GLU A 207 4.64 -15.98 -18.23
N LEU A 208 3.61 -15.20 -17.89
CA LEU A 208 3.78 -13.85 -17.34
C LEU A 208 3.82 -13.90 -15.81
N GLU A 209 4.98 -13.55 -15.25
CA GLU A 209 5.15 -13.37 -13.82
C GLU A 209 4.45 -12.07 -13.36
N VAL A 210 3.57 -12.18 -12.36
CA VAL A 210 2.95 -11.01 -11.73
C VAL A 210 3.53 -10.82 -10.34
N LEU A 211 4.13 -9.66 -10.11
CA LEU A 211 4.49 -9.18 -8.78
C LEU A 211 3.28 -8.46 -8.16
N LEU A 212 2.84 -8.92 -7.00
CA LEU A 212 1.83 -8.24 -6.21
C LEU A 212 2.49 -7.39 -5.13
N ILE A 213 2.09 -6.14 -5.01
CA ILE A 213 2.49 -5.27 -3.91
C ILE A 213 1.22 -4.90 -3.15
N LEU A 214 1.16 -5.30 -1.88
CA LEU A 214 0.12 -4.95 -0.93
C LEU A 214 0.66 -3.88 0.01
N ASP A 215 0.23 -2.64 -0.23
CA ASP A 215 0.67 -1.48 0.53
C ASP A 215 -0.30 -1.16 1.67
N GLN A 216 0.18 -1.44 2.89
CA GLN A 216 -0.43 -1.17 4.19
C GLN A 216 -1.86 -1.73 4.39
N PRO A 217 -2.11 -3.02 4.12
CA PRO A 217 -3.42 -3.63 4.37
C PRO A 217 -3.76 -3.73 5.87
N ASP A 218 -2.82 -3.46 6.77
CA ASP A 218 -3.04 -3.29 8.21
C ASP A 218 -4.06 -2.17 8.53
N LEU A 219 -4.34 -1.25 7.60
CA LEU A 219 -5.50 -0.35 7.71
C LEU A 219 -6.83 -1.12 7.83
N LEU A 220 -7.00 -2.22 7.10
CA LEU A 220 -8.21 -3.04 7.19
C LEU A 220 -8.39 -3.57 8.61
N LEU A 221 -7.30 -4.10 9.18
CA LEU A 221 -7.28 -4.62 10.54
C LEU A 221 -7.62 -3.52 11.55
N ALA A 222 -7.06 -2.32 11.38
CA ALA A 222 -7.34 -1.16 12.25
C ALA A 222 -8.78 -0.64 12.12
N ALA A 223 -9.34 -0.61 10.90
CA ALA A 223 -10.65 -0.02 10.63
C ALA A 223 -11.83 -0.98 10.88
N THR A 224 -11.58 -2.29 10.90
CA THR A 224 -12.63 -3.32 11.03
C THR A 224 -12.47 -4.13 12.32
N GLY A 225 -11.25 -4.60 12.57
CA GLY A 225 -10.84 -5.37 13.73
C GLY A 225 -11.70 -6.60 14.03
N PRO A 226 -11.55 -7.17 15.23
CA PRO A 226 -12.36 -8.31 15.69
C PRO A 226 -13.86 -8.04 15.66
N SER A 227 -14.28 -6.78 15.79
CA SER A 227 -15.69 -6.39 15.79
C SER A 227 -16.43 -6.70 14.49
N LYS A 228 -15.70 -6.74 13.37
CA LYS A 228 -16.21 -7.17 12.06
C LYS A 228 -15.69 -8.54 11.65
N GLY A 229 -15.07 -9.30 12.56
CA GLY A 229 -14.55 -10.64 12.31
C GLY A 229 -13.32 -10.69 11.40
N ILE A 230 -12.58 -9.58 11.26
CA ILE A 230 -11.33 -9.53 10.50
C ILE A 230 -10.19 -9.38 11.50
N GLY A 231 -9.56 -10.51 11.85
CA GLY A 231 -8.39 -10.57 12.72
C GLY A 231 -7.12 -10.92 11.94
N ALA A 232 -6.05 -11.19 12.69
CA ALA A 232 -4.74 -11.55 12.15
C ALA A 232 -4.78 -12.83 11.32
N THR A 233 -5.53 -13.83 11.77
CA THR A 233 -5.68 -15.11 11.08
C THR A 233 -6.36 -14.93 9.73
N GLU A 234 -7.51 -14.25 9.71
CA GLU A 234 -8.25 -14.01 8.47
C GLU A 234 -7.45 -13.16 7.47
N MET A 235 -6.71 -12.15 7.96
CA MET A 235 -5.79 -11.36 7.12
C MET A 235 -4.64 -12.21 6.57
N GLY A 236 -4.08 -13.13 7.37
CA GLY A 236 -3.02 -14.04 6.94
C GLY A 236 -3.48 -15.05 5.88
N ASP A 237 -4.71 -15.56 6.02
CA ASP A 237 -5.34 -16.44 5.03
C ASP A 237 -5.66 -15.69 3.73
N TRP A 238 -6.15 -14.45 3.84
CA TRP A 238 -6.42 -13.59 2.69
C TRP A 238 -5.14 -13.27 1.89
N VAL A 239 -4.04 -12.93 2.56
CA VAL A 239 -2.74 -12.74 1.88
C VAL A 239 -2.30 -14.02 1.19
N MET A 240 -2.50 -15.19 1.82
CA MET A 240 -2.17 -16.48 1.22
C MET A 240 -2.99 -16.78 -0.05
N GLY A 241 -4.29 -16.51 -0.03
CA GLY A 241 -5.16 -16.65 -1.20
C GLY A 241 -4.70 -15.79 -2.38
N LEU A 242 -4.29 -14.55 -2.10
CA LEU A 242 -3.70 -13.66 -3.10
C LEU A 242 -2.38 -14.20 -3.66
N GLN A 243 -1.49 -14.72 -2.80
CA GLN A 243 -0.20 -15.27 -3.21
C GLN A 243 -0.33 -16.40 -4.23
N GLN A 244 -1.36 -17.26 -4.11
CA GLN A 244 -1.63 -18.36 -5.06
C GLN A 244 -1.81 -17.89 -6.51
N ASN A 245 -2.16 -16.63 -6.72
CA ASN A 245 -2.43 -16.06 -8.04
C ASN A 245 -1.22 -15.29 -8.60
N THR A 246 -0.09 -15.21 -7.89
CA THR A 246 1.02 -14.30 -8.19
C THR A 246 2.36 -15.02 -8.17
N HIS A 247 3.38 -14.44 -8.80
CA HIS A 247 4.75 -14.98 -8.77
C HIS A 247 5.44 -14.67 -7.45
N ALA A 248 5.31 -13.45 -6.96
CA ALA A 248 5.86 -13.01 -5.68
C ALA A 248 4.97 -11.92 -5.08
N THR A 249 4.97 -11.79 -3.77
CA THR A 249 4.20 -10.77 -3.04
C THR A 249 5.09 -9.94 -2.13
N ILE A 250 4.96 -8.62 -2.22
CA ILE A 250 5.53 -7.66 -1.28
C ILE A 250 4.41 -7.14 -0.38
N LEU A 251 4.56 -7.32 0.92
CA LEU A 251 3.58 -6.88 1.92
C LEU A 251 4.21 -5.77 2.77
N THR A 252 3.62 -4.57 2.78
CA THR A 252 4.08 -3.48 3.65
C THR A 252 3.21 -3.38 4.89
N LEU A 253 3.82 -3.25 6.07
CA LEU A 253 3.14 -3.18 7.37
C LEU A 253 3.75 -2.09 8.26
N SER A 254 2.93 -1.48 9.11
CA SER A 254 3.48 -0.66 10.21
C SER A 254 4.11 -1.55 11.30
N SER A 255 5.26 -1.12 11.81
CA SER A 255 5.95 -1.72 12.96
C SER A 255 6.20 -0.70 14.08
N ASP A 256 5.34 0.32 14.18
CA ASP A 256 5.40 1.29 15.26
C ASP A 256 5.33 0.62 16.64
N SER A 257 6.08 1.15 17.61
CA SER A 257 6.23 0.53 18.93
C SER A 257 4.90 0.16 19.63
N PRO A 258 3.87 1.04 19.63
CA PRO A 258 2.58 0.69 20.22
C PRO A 258 1.92 -0.53 19.57
N LEU A 259 2.10 -0.74 18.27
CA LEU A 259 1.43 -1.80 17.52
C LEU A 259 2.12 -3.16 17.65
N ILE A 260 3.39 -3.20 18.04
CA ILE A 260 4.19 -4.43 18.11
C ILE A 260 4.60 -4.79 19.54
N HIS A 261 5.12 -3.82 20.31
CA HIS A 261 5.73 -4.12 21.60
C HIS A 261 4.72 -4.22 22.76
N ASN A 262 3.60 -3.49 22.68
CA ASN A 262 2.57 -3.54 23.71
C ASN A 262 1.88 -4.91 23.79
N ALA A 263 1.89 -5.68 22.69
CA ALA A 263 1.39 -7.05 22.63
C ALA A 263 2.30 -8.08 23.33
N SER A 264 3.47 -7.67 23.85
CA SER A 264 4.36 -8.57 24.59
C SER A 264 3.74 -8.98 25.93
N ALA A 265 3.87 -10.26 26.28
CA ALA A 265 3.45 -10.80 27.58
C ALA A 265 4.17 -10.13 28.78
N SER A 266 5.28 -9.43 28.53
CA SER A 266 6.04 -8.70 29.55
C SER A 266 5.68 -7.21 29.62
N ALA A 267 4.70 -6.73 28.84
CA ALA A 267 4.31 -5.33 28.83
C ALA A 267 3.63 -4.93 30.15
N PRO A 268 3.83 -3.68 30.65
CA PRO A 268 3.22 -3.22 31.90
C PRO A 268 1.69 -3.13 31.88
N GLN A 269 1.10 -3.00 30.68
CA GLN A 269 -0.33 -2.83 30.46
C GLN A 269 -0.86 -3.94 29.56
N PRO A 270 -2.11 -4.39 29.77
CA PRO A 270 -2.73 -5.34 28.87
C PRO A 270 -2.87 -4.73 27.47
N ALA A 271 -2.43 -5.46 26.47
CA ALA A 271 -2.56 -5.07 25.08
C ALA A 271 -4.04 -4.90 24.70
N THR A 272 -4.34 -3.88 23.92
CA THR A 272 -5.65 -3.72 23.30
C THR A 272 -5.84 -4.80 22.23
N PRO A 273 -7.10 -5.14 21.88
CA PRO A 273 -7.36 -6.10 20.81
C PRO A 273 -6.68 -5.72 19.49
N LEU A 274 -6.64 -4.42 19.14
CA LEU A 274 -5.95 -3.96 17.94
C LEU A 274 -4.44 -4.22 18.00
N GLU A 275 -3.79 -3.94 19.13
CA GLU A 275 -2.36 -4.20 19.31
C GLU A 275 -2.06 -5.70 19.24
N THR A 276 -2.90 -6.54 19.87
CA THR A 276 -2.75 -8.00 19.82
C THR A 276 -2.89 -8.52 18.39
N GLU A 277 -3.95 -8.14 17.67
CA GLU A 277 -4.18 -8.61 16.31
C GLU A 277 -3.12 -8.07 15.33
N HIS A 278 -2.73 -6.79 15.45
CA HIS A 278 -1.70 -6.21 14.58
C HIS A 278 -0.35 -6.89 14.79
N ALA A 279 0.06 -7.07 16.04
CA ALA A 279 1.30 -7.79 16.35
C ALA A 279 1.25 -9.24 15.84
N ALA A 280 0.13 -9.94 16.04
CA ALA A 280 -0.05 -11.30 15.55
C ALA A 280 0.04 -11.37 14.02
N PHE A 281 -0.57 -10.42 13.30
CA PHE A 281 -0.53 -10.37 11.84
C PHE A 281 0.88 -10.05 11.32
N ALA A 282 1.57 -9.07 11.93
CA ALA A 282 2.91 -8.67 11.52
C ALA A 282 3.95 -9.76 11.79
N ILE A 283 3.92 -10.37 12.98
CA ILE A 283 4.83 -11.45 13.36
C ILE A 283 4.53 -12.71 12.54
N GLY A 284 3.25 -13.06 12.36
CA GLY A 284 2.84 -14.18 11.51
C GLY A 284 3.30 -14.00 10.05
N SER A 285 3.16 -12.79 9.51
CA SER A 285 3.66 -12.44 8.17
C SER A 285 5.17 -12.56 8.08
N ALA A 286 5.92 -12.09 9.08
CA ALA A 286 7.39 -12.20 9.11
C ALA A 286 7.86 -13.67 9.22
N HIS A 287 7.15 -14.51 9.98
CA HIS A 287 7.42 -15.95 10.06
C HIS A 287 7.19 -16.66 8.71
N ARG A 288 6.19 -16.22 7.93
CA ARG A 288 5.94 -16.73 6.57
C ARG A 288 6.74 -16.03 5.49
N ALA A 289 7.48 -14.97 5.83
CA ALA A 289 8.27 -14.27 4.84
C ALA A 289 9.49 -15.11 4.48
N GLN A 290 9.89 -15.07 3.22
CA GLN A 290 11.24 -15.47 2.82
C GLN A 290 12.24 -14.37 3.20
N MET A 291 11.82 -13.10 3.09
CA MET A 291 12.68 -11.95 3.37
C MET A 291 11.91 -10.89 4.18
N VAL A 292 12.56 -10.34 5.20
CA VAL A 292 12.04 -9.23 5.99
C VAL A 292 12.97 -8.03 5.81
N MET A 293 12.40 -6.92 5.34
CA MET A 293 13.08 -5.63 5.26
C MET A 293 12.50 -4.69 6.30
N GLN A 294 13.31 -4.25 7.26
CA GLN A 294 12.89 -3.41 8.36
C GLN A 294 13.52 -2.03 8.26
N LEU A 295 12.66 -1.01 8.21
CA LEU A 295 13.05 0.39 8.23
C LEU A 295 12.90 0.94 9.65
N ARG A 296 13.99 1.53 10.17
CA ARG A 296 14.04 2.13 11.51
C ARG A 296 14.62 3.53 11.44
N ASN A 297 14.23 4.36 12.40
CA ASN A 297 14.91 5.61 12.68
C ASN A 297 16.36 5.34 13.12
N LEU A 298 17.21 6.35 12.94
CA LEU A 298 18.56 6.32 13.48
C LEU A 298 18.48 6.41 15.01
N GLU A 299 19.13 5.48 15.72
CA GLU A 299 19.11 5.45 17.20
C GLU A 299 19.75 6.70 17.82
N THR A 300 20.69 7.34 17.11
CA THR A 300 21.38 8.57 17.54
C THR A 300 20.58 9.85 17.29
N GLY A 301 19.37 9.73 16.73
CA GLY A 301 18.52 10.87 16.36
C GLY A 301 18.72 11.35 14.91
N ALA A 302 18.06 12.44 14.54
CA ALA A 302 18.06 12.93 13.16
C ALA A 302 19.46 13.38 12.69
N ALA A 303 19.85 12.95 11.49
CA ALA A 303 21.08 13.38 10.84
C ALA A 303 20.74 14.09 9.51
N ARG A 304 21.59 15.03 9.09
CA ARG A 304 21.36 15.82 7.86
C ARG A 304 21.37 14.97 6.59
N ASP A 305 22.25 13.96 6.56
CA ASP A 305 22.56 13.17 5.38
C ASP A 305 22.21 11.68 5.56
N VAL A 306 21.44 11.34 6.61
CA VAL A 306 20.94 9.98 6.87
C VAL A 306 19.49 10.05 7.30
N SER A 307 18.61 9.37 6.57
CA SER A 307 17.18 9.30 6.88
C SER A 307 16.87 8.18 7.87
N GLY A 308 17.60 7.06 7.81
CA GLY A 308 17.41 5.95 8.74
C GLY A 308 18.25 4.74 8.41
N VAL A 309 17.85 3.60 8.99
CA VAL A 309 18.49 2.30 8.83
C VAL A 309 17.53 1.35 8.12
N LEU A 310 18.03 0.65 7.11
CA LEU A 310 17.37 -0.50 6.48
C LEU A 310 18.12 -1.76 6.90
N ARG A 311 17.42 -2.68 7.54
CA ARG A 311 17.90 -4.04 7.81
C ARG A 311 17.18 -5.02 6.90
N VAL A 312 17.92 -5.83 6.18
CA VAL A 312 17.42 -6.95 5.37
C VAL A 312 17.83 -8.24 6.06
N SER A 313 16.86 -9.07 6.43
CA SER A 313 17.08 -10.35 7.11
C SER A 313 16.25 -11.46 6.47
N LYS A 314 16.70 -12.70 6.67
CA LYS A 314 15.96 -13.91 6.30
C LYS A 314 14.68 -13.98 7.13
N GLY A 315 13.55 -14.27 6.50
CA GLY A 315 12.29 -14.51 7.20
C GLY A 315 12.17 -15.98 7.65
N GLY A 316 11.06 -16.34 8.31
CA GLY A 316 10.90 -17.68 8.89
C GLY A 316 10.70 -18.80 7.87
N GLU A 317 10.30 -18.48 6.63
CA GLU A 317 10.17 -19.44 5.53
C GLU A 317 11.51 -19.64 4.78
N TRP A 318 12.53 -18.82 5.08
CA TRP A 318 13.83 -18.94 4.41
C TRP A 318 14.45 -20.33 4.60
N GLY A 319 14.80 -20.99 3.49
CA GLY A 319 15.48 -22.29 3.51
C GLY A 319 14.57 -23.51 3.69
N GLN A 320 13.25 -23.35 3.79
CA GLN A 320 12.33 -24.49 3.89
C GLN A 320 12.08 -25.22 2.55
N ASN A 321 12.20 -24.51 1.42
CA ASN A 321 11.80 -25.04 0.10
C ASN A 321 12.95 -25.48 -0.83
N GLU A 322 14.22 -25.26 -0.48
CA GLU A 322 15.35 -25.58 -1.38
C GLU A 322 16.47 -26.36 -0.67
N VAL A 323 16.46 -27.68 -0.86
CA VAL A 323 17.62 -28.55 -0.59
C VAL A 323 18.67 -28.26 -1.67
N GLY A 324 19.54 -27.27 -1.43
CA GLY A 324 20.68 -26.96 -2.31
C GLY A 324 20.85 -25.49 -2.71
N ALA A 325 19.96 -24.58 -2.30
CA ALA A 325 20.18 -23.14 -2.50
C ALA A 325 21.05 -22.56 -1.37
N GLU A 326 22.31 -22.97 -1.34
CA GLU A 326 23.34 -22.18 -0.67
C GLU A 326 23.51 -20.85 -1.41
N GLY A 327 22.99 -19.77 -0.82
CA GLY A 327 23.55 -18.42 -0.96
C GLY A 327 23.23 -17.65 -2.25
N SER A 328 22.07 -16.98 -2.31
CA SER A 328 21.88 -15.88 -3.29
C SER A 328 22.10 -14.49 -2.69
N TRP A 329 21.84 -14.29 -1.38
CA TRP A 329 22.08 -13.01 -0.71
C TRP A 329 22.37 -13.15 0.79
N GLU A 330 23.05 -12.14 1.33
CA GLU A 330 23.43 -12.06 2.75
C GLU A 330 22.57 -11.05 3.50
N GLU A 331 22.27 -11.34 4.76
CA GLU A 331 21.64 -10.37 5.64
C GLU A 331 22.52 -9.12 5.76
N ARG A 332 21.89 -7.96 5.76
CA ARG A 332 22.63 -6.70 5.74
C ARG A 332 21.91 -5.63 6.49
N GLU A 333 22.67 -4.77 7.14
CA GLU A 333 22.18 -3.51 7.69
C GLU A 333 22.90 -2.36 7.01
N VAL A 334 22.12 -1.45 6.41
CA VAL A 334 22.60 -0.31 5.66
C VAL A 334 21.94 0.97 6.15
N LEU A 335 22.64 2.08 5.97
CA LEU A 335 22.06 3.40 6.12
C LEU A 335 21.45 3.82 4.79
N TYR A 336 20.39 4.61 4.86
CA TYR A 336 19.78 5.19 3.67
C TYR A 336 19.49 6.67 3.85
N PHE A 337 19.52 7.40 2.73
CA PHE A 337 19.18 8.81 2.66
C PHE A 337 18.22 9.06 1.51
N VAL A 338 17.03 9.59 1.83
CA VAL A 338 16.02 9.99 0.84
C VAL A 338 16.14 11.49 0.58
N GLN A 339 16.43 11.83 -0.66
CA GLN A 339 16.55 13.22 -1.12
C GLN A 339 15.18 13.81 -1.48
N ARG A 340 15.09 15.15 -1.51
CA ARG A 340 13.85 15.87 -1.82
C ARG A 340 13.35 15.65 -3.25
N ASP A 341 14.23 15.27 -4.16
CA ASP A 341 13.92 14.94 -5.55
C ASP A 341 13.43 13.48 -5.73
N GLY A 342 13.44 12.67 -4.67
CA GLY A 342 13.11 11.24 -4.72
C GLY A 342 14.33 10.33 -5.00
N GLY A 343 15.52 10.90 -5.13
CA GLY A 343 16.77 10.14 -5.14
C GLY A 343 16.98 9.42 -3.81
N VAL A 344 17.53 8.21 -3.85
CA VAL A 344 17.86 7.46 -2.63
C VAL A 344 19.30 6.97 -2.70
N SER A 345 20.05 7.25 -1.65
CA SER A 345 21.38 6.69 -1.40
C SER A 345 21.27 5.57 -0.39
N VAL A 346 22.02 4.48 -0.60
CA VAL A 346 22.16 3.39 0.37
C VAL A 346 23.65 3.12 0.53
N PHE A 347 24.14 3.05 1.77
CA PHE A 347 25.55 2.93 2.09
C PHE A 347 25.78 2.02 3.30
N GLY A 348 26.93 1.34 3.34
CA GLY A 348 27.32 0.49 4.45
C GLY A 348 27.59 1.30 5.73
N ARG A 349 27.53 0.66 6.89
CA ARG A 349 28.02 1.28 8.13
C ARG A 349 29.54 1.29 8.12
N GLY A 350 30.15 2.48 8.11
CA GLY A 350 31.60 2.66 8.19
C GLY A 350 32.33 2.89 6.85
N GLU A 351 31.60 3.09 5.76
CA GLU A 351 32.12 3.55 4.46
C GLU A 351 32.06 5.07 4.27
#